data_AF-A0AAN6XW89-F1
#
_entry.id   AF-A0AAN6XW89-F1
#
_cell.length_a   1.000
_cell.length_b   1.000
_cell.length_c   1.000
_cell.angle_alpha   90.00
_cell.angle_beta   90.00
_cell.angle_gamma   90.00
#
_symmetry.space_group_name_H-M   'P 1'
#
loop_
_entity.id
_entity.type
_entity.pdbx_description
1 polymer ?
#
loop_
_entity_poly.entity_id
_entity_poly.type
_entity_poly.pdbx_seq_one_letter_code
_entity_poly.pdbx_strand_id
1 'polypeptide(L)'
;PVVLCTILSVLIQVLCANLRAVMPFAILSGHQYSKSGGVSASDSVCLVLGGIKGPLTSLGLLWRLREPLPFLLDLLIFLSTILTSISTSTVSLGFFGFCEAGSHDGWCYMGLGYYSLTLKIAEGMLICMAVLLLPVGLLLMKLKTGVASPPWSVGYIASLSVSVSEPNIRGLWDVLREMKAPKDDGNIPSKMVKHLERYNFTLGQYRRRDGITEYGILAHEKHESNPHMPTLDETKETTLPRRNPKRADLHTIFQTTVLILLSALFILITYYESVEIDPLQPSSSSISISISFEQFMDSQSIAVSILFTSLAVCITLFWDYLFSQSIVTTFWWRFDSTVYLTSRADMMQFSPPITVFDGFVKSTFLALVVSTLVALAGILSKGIPILMAHIPFRRYQTWGLHLATGWTTVGILGYMILVLGAYLVVVIVDRKKKRKQLPVRPDCIAGLVYYLTCDGGEEVVRDFQKQQRL
;
A
#
# COMPACT_ATOMS: atom_id res chain seq x y z
N PRO A 1 17.05 -2.66 20.04
CA PRO A 1 16.74 -1.50 19.15
C PRO A 1 15.96 -1.89 17.88
N VAL A 2 16.45 -2.82 17.07
CA VAL A 2 15.82 -3.22 15.78
C VAL A 2 14.39 -3.71 15.95
N VAL A 3 14.14 -4.58 16.95
CA VAL A 3 12.79 -5.07 17.28
C VAL A 3 11.83 -3.92 17.64
N LEU A 4 12.28 -2.94 18.42
CA LEU A 4 11.44 -1.79 18.78
C LEU A 4 11.15 -0.89 17.58
N CYS A 5 12.17 -0.60 16.75
CA CYS A 5 12.02 0.22 15.55
C CYS A 5 11.12 -0.45 14.50
N THR A 6 11.19 -1.78 14.36
CA THR A 6 10.32 -2.53 13.46
C THR A 6 8.87 -2.55 13.94
N ILE A 7 8.61 -2.78 15.23
CA ILE A 7 7.26 -2.68 15.81
C ILE A 7 6.70 -1.26 15.60
N LEU A 8 7.49 -0.22 15.89
CA LEU A 8 7.09 1.17 15.67
C LEU A 8 6.77 1.45 14.20
N SER A 9 7.61 0.96 13.27
CA SER A 9 7.41 1.10 11.82
C SER A 9 6.11 0.43 11.37
N VAL A 10 5.80 -0.77 11.89
CA VAL A 10 4.54 -1.46 11.61
C VAL A 10 3.34 -0.66 12.11
N LEU A 11 3.39 -0.12 13.34
CA LEU A 11 2.31 0.70 13.90
C LEU A 11 2.09 1.98 13.08
N ILE A 12 3.17 2.65 12.67
CA ILE A 12 3.12 3.83 11.80
C ILE A 12 2.47 3.47 10.45
N GLN A 13 2.86 2.37 9.83
CA GLN A 13 2.28 1.93 8.56
C GLN A 13 0.78 1.63 8.69
N VAL A 14 0.36 0.96 9.76
CA VAL A 14 -1.06 0.69 10.05
C VAL A 14 -1.84 1.99 10.26
N LEU A 15 -1.29 2.93 11.03
CA LEU A 15 -1.90 4.24 11.24
C LEU A 15 -2.06 5.00 9.92
N CYS A 16 -0.99 5.10 9.12
CA CYS A 16 -1.00 5.79 7.84
C CYS A 16 -1.97 5.15 6.83
N ALA A 17 -2.08 3.82 6.80
CA ALA A 17 -3.01 3.11 5.92
C ALA A 17 -4.47 3.46 6.25
N ASN A 18 -4.82 3.44 7.55
CA ASN A 18 -6.16 3.81 8.01
C ASN A 18 -6.49 5.28 7.73
N LEU A 19 -5.55 6.19 7.99
CA LEU A 19 -5.74 7.61 7.71
C LEU A 19 -5.95 7.85 6.21
N ARG A 20 -5.14 7.24 5.35
CA ARG A 20 -5.28 7.35 3.88
C ARG A 20 -6.62 6.85 3.37
N ALA A 21 -7.20 5.83 4.01
CA ALA A 21 -8.52 5.35 3.65
C ALA A 21 -9.61 6.42 3.91
N VAL A 22 -9.46 7.24 4.95
CA VAL A 22 -10.46 8.27 5.31
C VAL A 22 -10.24 9.58 4.53
N MET A 23 -9.02 9.87 4.08
CA MET A 23 -8.64 11.13 3.43
C MET A 23 -9.56 11.61 2.29
N PRO A 24 -9.98 10.77 1.32
CA PRO A 24 -10.83 11.24 0.22
C PRO A 24 -12.16 11.85 0.72
N PHE A 25 -12.72 11.28 1.79
CA PHE A 25 -13.98 11.76 2.38
C PHE A 25 -13.78 13.04 3.18
N ALA A 26 -12.68 13.12 3.93
CA ALA A 26 -12.34 14.32 4.68
C ALA A 26 -12.14 15.53 3.74
N ILE A 27 -11.48 15.34 2.60
CA ILE A 27 -11.30 16.37 1.56
C ILE A 27 -12.68 16.83 1.02
N LEU A 28 -13.59 15.89 0.74
CA LEU A 28 -14.92 16.20 0.24
C LEU A 28 -15.81 16.93 1.27
N SER A 29 -15.64 16.66 2.57
CA SER A 29 -16.38 17.31 3.64
C SER A 29 -15.77 18.62 4.16
N GLY A 30 -14.60 19.01 3.63
CA GLY A 30 -13.89 20.20 4.06
C GLY A 30 -14.74 21.47 3.92
N HIS A 31 -14.97 22.17 5.02
CA HIS A 31 -15.82 23.37 5.07
C HIS A 31 -15.33 24.49 4.13
N GLN A 32 -14.01 24.55 3.86
CA GLN A 32 -13.43 25.49 2.90
C GLN A 32 -13.90 25.22 1.47
N TYR A 33 -14.05 23.95 1.08
CA TYR A 33 -14.43 23.56 -0.28
C TYR A 33 -15.94 23.50 -0.50
N SER A 34 -16.70 23.23 0.56
CA SER A 34 -18.16 23.31 0.53
C SER A 34 -18.66 24.71 0.16
N LYS A 35 -17.94 25.77 0.55
CA LYS A 35 -18.29 27.17 0.21
C LYS A 35 -17.81 27.62 -1.18
N SER A 36 -16.78 27.00 -1.74
CA SER A 36 -16.17 27.40 -3.02
C SER A 36 -16.70 26.63 -4.24
N GLY A 37 -17.82 25.90 -4.08
CA GLY A 37 -18.40 25.10 -5.17
C GLY A 37 -17.69 23.76 -5.42
N GLY A 38 -16.94 23.23 -4.44
CA GLY A 38 -16.41 21.87 -4.44
C GLY A 38 -14.99 21.65 -4.94
N VAL A 39 -14.57 20.37 -4.92
CA VAL A 39 -13.21 19.91 -5.27
C VAL A 39 -13.23 19.15 -6.60
N SER A 40 -12.20 19.33 -7.42
CA SER A 40 -12.04 18.58 -8.69
C SER A 40 -12.05 17.06 -8.47
N ALA A 41 -12.59 16.31 -9.45
CA ALA A 41 -12.66 14.85 -9.41
C ALA A 41 -11.31 14.16 -9.18
N SER A 42 -10.25 14.63 -9.86
CA SER A 42 -8.90 14.06 -9.80
C SER A 42 -8.27 14.19 -8.41
N ASP A 43 -8.64 15.22 -7.67
CA ASP A 43 -8.10 15.55 -6.35
C ASP A 43 -9.01 15.04 -5.21
N SER A 44 -10.13 14.38 -5.53
CA SER A 44 -11.12 13.88 -4.55
C SER A 44 -11.62 12.46 -4.88
N VAL A 45 -12.65 12.31 -5.71
CA VAL A 45 -13.37 11.07 -5.97
C VAL A 45 -12.52 10.03 -6.73
N CYS A 46 -11.56 10.50 -7.54
CA CYS A 46 -10.58 9.68 -8.25
C CYS A 46 -9.22 9.60 -7.52
N LEU A 47 -9.13 10.10 -6.29
CA LEU A 47 -7.86 10.17 -5.57
C LEU A 47 -7.39 8.77 -5.16
N VAL A 48 -6.16 8.44 -5.53
CA VAL A 48 -5.47 7.21 -5.13
C VAL A 48 -4.21 7.60 -4.37
N LEU A 49 -4.26 7.51 -3.03
CA LEU A 49 -3.15 7.86 -2.13
C LEU A 49 -2.13 6.70 -1.95
N GLY A 50 -2.31 5.59 -2.67
CA GLY A 50 -1.49 4.38 -2.57
C GLY A 50 -0.53 4.16 -3.75
N GLY A 51 0.54 3.40 -3.50
CA GLY A 51 1.50 2.94 -4.51
C GLY A 51 2.65 3.90 -4.80
N ILE A 52 3.42 3.58 -5.85
CA ILE A 52 4.70 4.25 -6.17
C ILE A 52 4.54 5.75 -6.47
N LYS A 53 3.35 6.19 -6.91
CA LYS A 53 3.05 7.60 -7.18
C LYS A 53 2.52 8.37 -5.97
N GLY A 54 2.24 7.68 -4.86
CA GLY A 54 1.71 8.26 -3.61
C GLY A 54 2.41 9.55 -3.17
N PRO A 55 3.75 9.57 -2.99
CA PRO A 55 4.43 10.77 -2.48
C PRO A 55 4.38 11.96 -3.45
N LEU A 56 4.39 11.69 -4.76
CA LEU A 56 4.23 12.74 -5.78
C LEU A 56 2.82 13.33 -5.75
N THR A 57 1.79 12.49 -5.59
CA THR A 57 0.41 12.96 -5.43
C THR A 57 0.22 13.72 -4.13
N SER A 58 0.81 13.27 -3.02
CA SER A 58 0.77 13.97 -1.72
C SER A 58 1.42 15.35 -1.78
N LEU A 59 2.55 15.49 -2.48
CA LEU A 59 3.20 16.78 -2.70
C LEU A 59 2.34 17.72 -3.57
N GLY A 60 1.69 17.16 -4.61
CA GLY A 60 0.73 17.89 -5.43
C GLY A 60 -0.45 18.41 -4.61
N LEU A 61 -0.99 17.59 -3.71
CA LEU A 61 -2.09 17.97 -2.80
C LEU A 61 -1.65 19.06 -1.81
N LEU A 62 -0.43 18.98 -1.27
CA LEU A 62 0.12 20.04 -0.41
C LEU A 62 0.19 21.37 -1.15
N TRP A 63 0.66 21.37 -2.41
CA TRP A 63 0.81 22.61 -3.18
C TRP A 63 -0.53 23.17 -3.68
N ARG A 64 -1.43 22.29 -4.15
CA ARG A 64 -2.68 22.70 -4.81
C ARG A 64 -3.83 22.92 -3.82
N LEU A 65 -4.01 22.00 -2.87
CA LEU A 65 -5.11 22.04 -1.90
C LEU A 65 -4.68 22.59 -0.54
N ARG A 66 -3.37 22.77 -0.27
CA ARG A 66 -2.85 23.16 1.06
C ARG A 66 -3.22 22.20 2.17
N GLU A 67 -3.40 20.93 1.83
CA GLU A 67 -3.63 19.85 2.80
C GLU A 67 -2.30 19.16 3.13
N PRO A 68 -1.67 19.42 4.29
CA PRO A 68 -0.33 18.91 4.60
C PRO A 68 -0.34 17.46 5.12
N LEU A 69 -1.49 16.97 5.59
CA LEU A 69 -1.62 15.66 6.23
C LEU A 69 -1.04 14.47 5.40
N PRO A 70 -1.33 14.28 4.09
CA PRO A 70 -0.83 13.13 3.35
C PRO A 70 0.69 13.18 3.18
N PHE A 71 1.27 14.39 3.02
CA PHE A 71 2.71 14.60 2.94
C PHE A 71 3.42 14.26 4.26
N LEU A 72 2.86 14.68 5.40
CA LEU A 72 3.41 14.32 6.72
C LEU A 72 3.39 12.81 6.96
N LEU A 73 2.34 12.11 6.51
CA LEU A 73 2.25 10.65 6.62
C LEU A 73 3.31 9.94 5.74
N ASP A 74 3.55 10.42 4.51
CA ASP A 74 4.63 9.90 3.65
C ASP A 74 6.01 10.11 4.29
N LEU A 75 6.25 11.30 4.85
CA LEU A 75 7.50 11.62 5.53
C LEU A 75 7.70 10.74 6.77
N LEU A 76 6.64 10.49 7.54
CA LEU A 76 6.69 9.62 8.73
C LEU A 76 7.03 8.18 8.36
N ILE A 77 6.42 7.64 7.30
CA ILE A 77 6.77 6.30 6.78
C ILE A 77 8.23 6.28 6.34
N PHE A 78 8.67 7.28 5.58
CA PHE A 78 10.05 7.36 5.07
C PHE A 78 11.10 7.47 6.19
N LEU A 79 10.83 8.24 7.23
CA LEU A 79 11.72 8.29 8.39
C LEU A 79 11.71 6.94 9.13
N SER A 80 10.56 6.27 9.26
CA SER A 80 10.45 5.00 9.99
C SER A 80 11.23 3.86 9.32
N THR A 81 11.28 3.86 7.98
CA THR A 81 12.02 2.87 7.19
C THR A 81 13.52 3.08 7.31
N ILE A 82 13.98 4.34 7.27
CA ILE A 82 15.40 4.69 7.48
C ILE A 82 15.82 4.35 8.92
N LEU A 83 15.00 4.71 9.92
CA LEU A 83 15.31 4.45 11.33
C LEU A 83 15.46 2.96 11.60
N THR A 84 14.59 2.13 11.02
CA THR A 84 14.68 0.67 11.11
C THR A 84 16.03 0.16 10.60
N SER A 85 16.51 0.68 9.46
CA SER A 85 17.76 0.25 8.85
C SER A 85 18.98 0.67 9.67
N ILE A 86 18.99 1.92 10.16
CA ILE A 86 20.07 2.49 10.99
C ILE A 86 20.15 1.80 12.36
N SER A 87 19.01 1.41 12.93
CA SER A 87 18.92 0.82 14.27
C SER A 87 19.79 -0.43 14.48
N THR A 88 20.10 -1.15 13.40
CA THR A 88 20.94 -2.37 13.40
C THR A 88 22.39 -2.13 13.79
N SER A 89 22.83 -0.87 13.71
CA SER A 89 24.20 -0.46 14.00
C SER A 89 24.32 0.42 15.25
N THR A 90 23.22 0.68 15.96
CA THR A 90 23.22 1.55 17.15
C THR A 90 23.86 0.90 18.37
N VAL A 91 23.70 -0.41 18.53
CA VAL A 91 24.20 -1.20 19.64
C VAL A 91 25.09 -2.31 19.10
N SER A 92 26.32 -2.38 19.59
CA SER A 92 27.23 -3.50 19.38
C SER A 92 27.69 -4.02 20.74
N LEU A 93 27.85 -5.32 20.90
CA LEU A 93 28.54 -5.83 22.08
C LEU A 93 30.04 -5.78 21.77
N GLY A 94 30.75 -5.04 22.61
CA GLY A 94 32.21 -4.91 22.55
C GLY A 94 32.83 -5.78 23.63
N PHE A 95 33.98 -6.36 23.32
CA PHE A 95 34.85 -6.91 24.35
C PHE A 95 35.70 -5.77 24.90
N PHE A 96 35.62 -5.55 26.20
CA PHE A 96 36.41 -4.53 26.88
C PHE A 96 37.49 -5.23 27.71
N GLY A 97 38.73 -4.74 27.60
CA GLY A 97 39.90 -5.29 28.29
C GLY A 97 40.94 -5.91 27.37
N PHE A 98 41.95 -6.54 27.98
CA PHE A 98 43.02 -7.26 27.27
C PHE A 98 42.53 -8.67 26.93
N CYS A 99 41.77 -8.78 25.84
CA CYS A 99 41.30 -10.06 25.33
C CYS A 99 42.30 -10.60 24.30
N GLU A 100 43.33 -11.30 24.77
CA GLU A 100 44.26 -12.03 23.91
C GLU A 100 43.85 -13.51 23.88
N ALA A 101 43.83 -14.12 22.70
CA ALA A 101 43.39 -15.51 22.54
C ALA A 101 44.34 -16.44 23.29
N GLY A 102 43.90 -16.96 24.45
CA GLY A 102 44.67 -17.88 25.29
C GLY A 102 45.19 -17.31 26.61
N SER A 103 45.01 -16.01 26.90
CA SER A 103 45.34 -15.49 28.23
C SER A 103 44.19 -15.74 29.20
N HIS A 104 44.48 -16.43 30.31
CA HIS A 104 43.56 -16.70 31.41
C HIS A 104 43.51 -15.55 32.44
N ASP A 105 43.96 -14.35 32.04
CA ASP A 105 43.85 -13.18 32.90
C ASP A 105 42.41 -12.64 32.79
N GLY A 106 41.65 -12.77 33.87
CA GLY A 106 40.21 -12.53 33.98
C GLY A 106 39.73 -11.08 33.75
N TRP A 107 40.42 -10.30 32.93
CA TRP A 107 40.14 -8.90 32.61
C TRP A 107 39.38 -8.71 31.28
N CYS A 108 38.84 -9.78 30.70
CA CYS A 108 37.99 -9.71 29.51
C CYS A 108 36.52 -9.84 29.91
N TYR A 109 35.74 -8.78 29.72
CA TYR A 109 34.29 -8.81 29.92
C TYR A 109 33.55 -8.26 28.70
N MET A 110 32.35 -8.80 28.47
CA MET A 110 31.48 -8.36 27.39
C MET A 110 30.64 -7.18 27.88
N GLY A 111 30.77 -6.03 27.22
CA GLY A 111 30.00 -4.82 27.53
C GLY A 111 29.16 -4.38 26.34
N LEU A 112 28.08 -3.65 26.60
CA LEU A 112 27.37 -2.94 25.54
C LEU A 112 28.20 -1.74 25.09
N GLY A 113 28.69 -1.81 23.86
CA GLY A 113 29.22 -0.67 23.13
C GLY A 113 28.11 0.04 22.34
N TYR A 114 28.26 1.35 22.18
CA TYR A 114 27.41 2.14 21.31
C TYR A 114 28.26 2.92 20.31
N TYR A 115 27.82 2.94 19.06
CA TYR A 115 28.41 3.82 18.07
C TYR A 115 27.78 5.20 18.22
N SER A 116 28.55 6.15 18.74
CA SER A 116 28.09 7.50 19.08
C SER A 116 27.45 8.23 17.90
N LEU A 117 27.94 8.01 16.68
CA LEU A 117 27.37 8.60 15.47
C LEU A 117 25.97 8.05 15.16
N THR A 118 25.84 6.73 15.05
CA THR A 118 24.56 6.07 14.72
C THR A 118 23.52 6.31 15.80
N LEU A 119 23.93 6.30 17.07
CA LEU A 119 23.04 6.57 18.20
C LEU A 119 22.48 8.00 18.12
N LYS A 120 23.32 9.01 17.91
CA LYS A 120 22.89 10.41 17.75
C LYS A 120 21.97 10.61 16.55
N ILE A 121 22.24 9.93 15.43
CA ILE A 121 21.36 9.98 14.25
C ILE A 121 20.00 9.35 14.57
N ALA A 122 19.99 8.15 15.17
CA ALA A 122 18.74 7.47 15.53
C ALA A 122 17.90 8.26 16.54
N GLU A 123 18.55 8.87 17.53
CA GLU A 123 17.92 9.77 18.50
C GLU A 123 17.32 11.00 17.79
N GLY A 124 18.10 11.68 16.94
CA GLY A 124 17.62 12.82 16.17
C GLY A 124 16.43 12.47 15.27
N MET A 125 16.44 11.28 14.66
CA MET A 125 15.31 10.79 13.86
C MET A 125 14.07 10.50 14.71
N LEU A 126 14.22 9.92 15.90
CA LEU A 126 13.10 9.70 16.83
C LEU A 126 12.50 11.03 17.29
N ILE A 127 13.32 12.02 17.62
CA ILE A 127 12.87 13.38 17.96
C ILE A 127 12.12 13.99 16.78
N CYS A 128 12.66 13.89 15.56
CA CYS A 128 12.01 14.39 14.36
C CYS A 128 10.64 13.73 14.11
N MET A 129 10.53 12.40 14.28
CA MET A 129 9.24 11.70 14.20
C MET A 129 8.25 12.17 15.26
N ALA A 130 8.68 12.35 16.51
CA ALA A 130 7.85 12.86 17.58
C ALA A 130 7.33 14.27 17.23
N VAL A 131 8.20 15.15 16.73
CA VAL A 131 7.84 16.49 16.27
C VAL A 131 6.87 16.45 15.10
N LEU A 132 6.97 15.48 14.17
CA LEU A 132 6.03 15.28 13.07
C LEU A 132 4.68 14.70 13.50
N LEU A 133 4.64 13.89 14.55
CA LEU A 133 3.41 13.34 15.10
C LEU A 133 2.53 14.43 15.74
N LEU A 134 3.12 15.50 16.29
CA LEU A 134 2.38 16.64 16.86
C LEU A 134 1.45 17.33 15.85
N PRO A 135 1.92 17.85 14.68
CA PRO A 135 1.05 18.44 13.68
C PRO A 135 0.07 17.42 13.09
N VAL A 136 0.46 16.15 12.92
CA VAL A 136 -0.49 15.10 12.51
C VAL A 136 -1.63 15.00 13.53
N GLY A 137 -1.33 14.89 14.82
CA GLY A 137 -2.33 14.83 15.89
C GLY A 137 -3.24 16.07 15.92
N LEU A 138 -2.67 17.27 15.79
CA LEU A 138 -3.43 18.52 15.75
C LEU A 138 -4.36 18.60 14.53
N LEU A 139 -3.91 18.13 13.36
CA LEU A 139 -4.73 18.07 12.15
C LEU A 139 -5.84 17.03 12.29
N LEU A 140 -5.57 15.87 12.89
CA LEU A 140 -6.57 14.84 13.16
C LEU A 140 -7.67 15.33 14.12
N MET A 141 -7.33 16.12 15.14
CA MET A 141 -8.32 16.73 16.03
C MET A 141 -9.24 17.71 15.30
N LYS A 142 -8.77 18.34 14.23
CA LYS A 142 -9.55 19.26 13.39
C LYS A 142 -10.23 18.55 12.22
N LEU A 143 -9.88 17.30 11.96
CA LEU A 143 -10.33 16.55 10.80
C LEU A 143 -11.80 16.17 11.01
N LYS A 144 -12.67 16.79 10.23
CA LYS A 144 -14.05 16.34 10.06
C LYS A 144 -14.05 15.37 8.89
N THR A 145 -14.38 14.11 9.14
CA THR A 145 -14.41 13.06 8.13
C THR A 145 -15.70 13.10 7.30
N GLY A 146 -16.76 13.69 7.86
CA GLY A 146 -18.09 13.75 7.23
C GLY A 146 -18.78 12.39 7.10
N VAL A 147 -18.25 11.34 7.72
CA VAL A 147 -18.70 9.96 7.48
C VAL A 147 -18.94 9.25 8.81
N ALA A 148 -20.14 8.66 8.96
CA ALA A 148 -20.61 8.05 10.21
C ALA A 148 -20.25 6.57 10.38
N SER A 149 -19.88 5.88 9.30
CA SER A 149 -19.62 4.43 9.27
C SER A 149 -18.36 4.13 8.44
N PRO A 150 -17.81 2.89 8.39
CA PRO A 150 -16.60 2.62 7.61
C PRO A 150 -16.73 3.09 6.15
N PRO A 151 -15.86 4.01 5.69
CA PRO A 151 -16.10 4.77 4.48
C PRO A 151 -16.10 3.93 3.20
N TRP A 152 -15.42 2.77 3.20
CA TRP A 152 -15.25 1.90 2.04
C TRP A 152 -16.24 0.73 1.98
N SER A 153 -17.24 0.72 2.87
CA SER A 153 -18.32 -0.27 2.81
C SER A 153 -19.17 -0.06 1.55
N VAL A 154 -19.49 -1.16 0.87
CA VAL A 154 -20.27 -1.14 -0.39
C VAL A 154 -21.65 -0.52 -0.16
N GLY A 155 -22.36 -0.92 0.91
CA GLY A 155 -23.68 -0.36 1.23
C GLY A 155 -23.63 1.12 1.57
N TYR A 156 -22.55 1.56 2.23
CA TYR A 156 -22.40 2.97 2.59
C TYR A 156 -22.10 3.84 1.37
N ILE A 157 -21.20 3.42 0.48
CA ILE A 157 -20.91 4.19 -0.75
C ILE A 157 -22.12 4.17 -1.71
N ALA A 158 -22.89 3.08 -1.76
CA ALA A 158 -24.18 3.07 -2.44
C ALA A 158 -25.13 4.14 -1.87
N SER A 159 -25.28 4.22 -0.55
CA SER A 159 -26.14 5.23 0.10
C SER A 159 -25.71 6.67 -0.19
N LEU A 160 -24.39 6.93 -0.23
CA LEU A 160 -23.84 8.26 -0.50
C LEU A 160 -23.92 8.69 -1.96
N SER A 161 -23.96 7.72 -2.89
CA SER A 161 -23.93 8.01 -4.33
C SER A 161 -25.31 8.13 -4.95
N VAL A 162 -26.31 7.40 -4.42
CA VAL A 162 -27.62 7.19 -5.05
C VAL A 162 -28.68 8.19 -4.58
N SER A 163 -28.51 8.83 -3.44
CA SER A 163 -29.57 9.64 -2.82
C SER A 163 -29.96 10.89 -3.62
N VAL A 164 -29.06 11.44 -4.45
CA VAL A 164 -29.16 12.82 -4.98
C VAL A 164 -29.76 12.87 -6.39
N SER A 165 -31.03 13.26 -6.52
CA SER A 165 -31.64 13.61 -7.80
C SER A 165 -32.49 14.88 -7.68
N GLU A 166 -31.87 16.02 -7.98
CA GLU A 166 -32.51 17.35 -8.04
C GLU A 166 -32.13 18.01 -9.37
N PRO A 167 -32.96 18.88 -10.01
CA PRO A 167 -32.75 19.27 -11.42
C PRO A 167 -31.44 20.03 -11.71
N ASN A 168 -30.80 20.60 -10.67
CA ASN A 168 -29.55 21.36 -10.81
C ASN A 168 -28.37 20.72 -10.06
N ILE A 169 -28.58 19.65 -9.29
CA ILE A 169 -27.54 18.96 -8.50
C ILE A 169 -27.63 17.48 -8.81
N ARG A 170 -26.61 16.95 -9.49
CA ARG A 170 -26.54 15.54 -9.88
C ARG A 170 -25.80 14.75 -8.81
N GLY A 171 -26.30 13.57 -8.47
CA GLY A 171 -25.55 12.61 -7.69
C GLY A 171 -24.37 12.07 -8.50
N LEU A 172 -23.32 11.64 -7.80
CA LEU A 172 -22.20 10.92 -8.42
C LEU A 172 -22.68 9.69 -9.22
N TRP A 173 -23.75 9.04 -8.76
CA TRP A 173 -24.37 7.91 -9.45
C TRP A 173 -24.92 8.30 -10.83
N ASP A 174 -25.65 9.41 -10.92
CA ASP A 174 -26.28 9.84 -12.18
C ASP A 174 -25.23 10.27 -13.20
N VAL A 175 -24.18 10.99 -12.76
CA VAL A 175 -23.04 11.38 -13.62
C VAL A 175 -22.32 10.15 -14.18
N LEU A 176 -22.14 9.10 -13.38
CA LEU A 176 -21.47 7.88 -13.82
C LEU A 176 -22.38 6.98 -14.67
N ARG A 177 -23.69 6.95 -14.41
CA ARG A 177 -24.67 6.24 -15.24
C ARG A 177 -24.77 6.82 -16.65
N GLU A 178 -24.64 8.15 -16.79
CA GLU A 178 -24.63 8.82 -18.10
C GLU A 178 -23.44 8.39 -18.97
N MET A 179 -22.33 7.97 -18.35
CA MET A 179 -21.29 7.26 -19.05
C MET A 179 -21.74 5.82 -19.38
N LYS A 180 -22.61 5.72 -20.39
CA LYS A 180 -23.05 4.46 -21.00
C LYS A 180 -21.83 3.54 -21.17
N ALA A 181 -21.84 2.38 -20.50
CA ALA A 181 -20.72 1.44 -20.48
C ALA A 181 -20.18 1.27 -21.90
N PRO A 182 -18.96 1.78 -22.21
CA PRO A 182 -18.48 1.75 -23.57
C PRO A 182 -18.33 0.29 -23.97
N LYS A 183 -19.03 -0.12 -25.03
CA LYS A 183 -18.87 -1.44 -25.68
C LYS A 183 -17.46 -1.67 -26.23
N ASP A 184 -16.60 -0.66 -26.15
CA ASP A 184 -15.27 -0.63 -26.74
C ASP A 184 -14.19 -0.61 -25.66
N ASP A 185 -13.26 -1.57 -25.76
CA ASP A 185 -12.20 -1.99 -24.82
C ASP A 185 -11.09 -0.91 -24.63
N GLY A 186 -11.35 0.31 -25.09
CA GLY A 186 -10.47 1.47 -25.00
C GLY A 186 -10.30 2.01 -23.58
N ASN A 187 -9.46 3.03 -23.40
CA ASN A 187 -9.00 3.57 -22.10
C ASN A 187 -10.09 4.22 -21.21
N ILE A 188 -11.03 3.42 -20.69
CA ILE A 188 -12.13 3.80 -19.77
C ILE A 188 -11.68 4.68 -18.60
N PRO A 189 -10.59 4.40 -17.86
CA PRO A 189 -10.22 5.23 -16.71
C PRO A 189 -9.85 6.66 -17.10
N SER A 190 -9.25 6.87 -18.28
CA SER A 190 -8.95 8.23 -18.76
C SER A 190 -10.19 8.98 -19.24
N LYS A 191 -11.15 8.28 -19.84
CA LYS A 191 -12.44 8.84 -20.25
C LYS A 191 -13.27 9.21 -19.02
N MET A 192 -13.25 8.36 -17.99
CA MET A 192 -13.89 8.59 -16.70
C MET A 192 -13.32 9.83 -16.00
N VAL A 193 -11.99 9.93 -15.89
CA VAL A 193 -11.36 11.11 -15.28
C VAL A 193 -11.71 12.38 -16.05
N LYS A 194 -11.62 12.37 -17.40
CA LYS A 194 -11.99 13.53 -18.23
C LYS A 194 -13.46 13.94 -18.12
N HIS A 195 -14.36 12.96 -17.99
CA HIS A 195 -15.78 13.23 -17.84
C HIS A 195 -16.08 13.83 -16.45
N LEU A 196 -15.47 13.26 -15.40
CA LEU A 196 -15.63 13.74 -14.03
C LEU A 196 -14.93 15.09 -13.79
N GLU A 197 -13.89 15.45 -14.55
CA GLU A 197 -13.20 16.74 -14.45
C GLU A 197 -14.09 17.96 -14.75
N ARG A 198 -15.23 17.77 -15.43
CA ARG A 198 -16.25 18.79 -15.69
C ARG A 198 -17.03 19.19 -14.43
N TYR A 199 -16.99 18.34 -13.41
CA TYR A 199 -17.73 18.50 -12.18
C TYR A 199 -16.78 18.74 -10.99
N ASN A 200 -17.26 19.54 -10.05
CA ASN A 200 -16.70 19.67 -8.73
C ASN A 200 -17.56 18.89 -7.73
N PHE A 201 -16.92 18.18 -6.81
CA PHE A 201 -17.58 17.30 -5.87
C PHE A 201 -17.52 17.86 -4.45
N THR A 202 -18.62 17.74 -3.72
CA THR A 202 -18.73 18.08 -2.29
C THR A 202 -19.51 17.00 -1.57
N LEU A 203 -19.12 16.69 -0.33
CA LEU A 203 -19.93 15.87 0.57
C LEU A 203 -20.75 16.80 1.48
N GLY A 204 -22.08 16.71 1.42
CA GLY A 204 -22.95 17.65 2.11
C GLY A 204 -24.37 17.17 2.32
N GLN A 205 -25.08 17.87 3.21
CA GLN A 205 -26.52 17.72 3.38
C GLN A 205 -27.22 18.61 2.36
N TYR A 206 -28.24 18.07 1.72
CA TYR A 206 -29.12 18.83 0.84
C TYR A 206 -30.56 18.51 1.17
N ARG A 207 -31.47 19.46 0.90
CA ARG A 207 -32.88 19.33 1.25
C ARG A 207 -33.65 19.04 -0.01
N ARG A 208 -34.16 17.82 -0.15
CA ARG A 208 -35.04 17.45 -1.25
C ARG A 208 -36.29 18.33 -1.22
N ARG A 209 -36.92 18.56 -2.38
CA ARG A 209 -38.24 19.24 -2.50
C ARG A 209 -39.32 18.70 -1.55
N ASP A 210 -39.25 17.42 -1.20
CA ASP A 210 -40.18 16.76 -0.26
C ASP A 210 -39.96 17.19 1.21
N GLY A 211 -38.99 18.08 1.48
CA GLY A 211 -38.64 18.57 2.80
C GLY A 211 -37.68 17.67 3.58
N ILE A 212 -37.38 16.48 3.07
CA ILE A 212 -36.45 15.51 3.67
C ILE A 212 -35.01 15.94 3.36
N THR A 213 -34.18 16.03 4.41
CA THR A 213 -32.75 16.28 4.27
C THR A 213 -32.01 14.98 4.02
N GLU A 214 -31.28 14.89 2.92
CA GLU A 214 -30.47 13.75 2.55
C GLU A 214 -28.98 14.12 2.55
N TYR A 215 -28.12 13.13 2.77
CA TYR A 215 -26.66 13.30 2.79
C TYR A 215 -26.05 12.51 1.64
N GLY A 216 -25.12 13.11 0.91
CA GLY A 216 -24.53 12.45 -0.26
C GLY A 216 -23.38 13.23 -0.91
N ILE A 217 -22.79 12.60 -1.92
CA ILE A 217 -21.78 13.21 -2.77
C ILE A 217 -22.50 13.98 -3.89
N LEU A 218 -22.39 15.30 -3.84
CA LEU A 218 -23.01 16.23 -4.77
C LEU A 218 -22.01 16.59 -5.87
N ALA A 219 -22.43 16.50 -7.13
CA ALA A 219 -21.68 16.98 -8.28
C ALA A 219 -22.23 18.34 -8.72
N HIS A 220 -21.38 19.36 -8.67
CA HIS A 220 -21.64 20.70 -9.19
C HIS A 220 -20.97 20.83 -10.56
N GLU A 221 -21.73 21.16 -11.58
CA GLU A 221 -21.16 21.47 -12.88
C GLU A 221 -20.34 22.75 -12.79
N LYS A 222 -19.14 22.76 -13.38
CA LYS A 222 -18.39 24.01 -13.52
C LYS A 222 -19.16 24.88 -14.51
N HIS A 223 -19.77 25.97 -14.04
CA HIS A 223 -20.33 26.97 -14.93
C HIS A 223 -19.20 27.59 -15.76
N GLU A 224 -19.02 27.11 -16.99
CA GLU A 224 -18.25 27.80 -18.01
C GLU A 224 -19.01 29.08 -18.37
N SER A 225 -18.57 30.21 -17.82
CA SER A 225 -18.93 31.53 -18.34
C SER A 225 -18.24 31.74 -19.69
N ASN A 226 -18.71 31.03 -20.74
CA ASN A 226 -18.90 31.57 -22.09
C ASN A 226 -19.61 30.57 -23.02
N PRO A 227 -20.52 31.05 -23.90
CA PRO A 227 -21.31 30.23 -24.80
C PRO A 227 -20.52 29.97 -26.08
N HIS A 228 -19.95 28.78 -26.24
CA HIS A 228 -19.76 28.18 -27.55
C HIS A 228 -19.86 26.67 -27.40
N MET A 229 -21.05 26.16 -27.70
CA MET A 229 -21.26 24.77 -28.04
C MET A 229 -20.32 24.43 -29.22
N PRO A 230 -19.35 23.51 -29.09
CA PRO A 230 -18.83 22.86 -30.26
C PRO A 230 -19.84 21.77 -30.61
N THR A 231 -20.52 22.01 -31.72
CA THR A 231 -21.19 21.00 -32.52
C THR A 231 -20.30 19.76 -32.62
N LEU A 232 -20.97 18.61 -32.51
CA LEU A 232 -20.45 17.32 -32.93
C LEU A 232 -19.98 17.47 -34.40
N ASP A 233 -18.67 17.59 -34.65
CA ASP A 233 -17.95 16.99 -35.79
C ASP A 233 -16.47 17.44 -35.86
N GLU A 234 -15.65 16.50 -36.36
CA GLU A 234 -14.24 16.60 -36.78
C GLU A 234 -13.15 16.74 -35.70
N THR A 235 -12.84 15.59 -35.09
CA THR A 235 -11.53 14.94 -35.08
C THR A 235 -10.31 15.84 -35.41
N LYS A 236 -9.88 16.67 -34.45
CA LYS A 236 -8.45 16.95 -34.30
C LYS A 236 -7.87 15.99 -33.29
N GLU A 237 -7.27 14.92 -33.81
CA GLU A 237 -6.45 13.97 -33.07
C GLU A 237 -5.31 14.72 -32.35
N THR A 238 -5.59 15.22 -31.15
CA THR A 238 -4.55 15.44 -30.17
C THR A 238 -4.15 14.05 -29.69
N THR A 239 -3.08 13.54 -30.30
CA THR A 239 -2.38 12.30 -29.94
C THR A 239 -1.89 12.40 -28.49
N LEU A 240 -2.80 12.12 -27.56
CA LEU A 240 -2.54 11.97 -26.13
C LEU A 240 -2.63 10.48 -25.77
N PRO A 241 -1.82 10.03 -24.81
CA PRO A 241 -1.13 8.77 -24.90
C PRO A 241 -2.14 7.62 -24.89
N ARG A 242 -2.15 6.90 -26.02
CA ARG A 242 -2.57 5.51 -26.12
C ARG A 242 -2.13 4.81 -24.83
N ARG A 243 -3.03 4.11 -24.14
CA ARG A 243 -2.66 3.23 -23.01
C ARG A 243 -1.64 2.26 -23.59
N ASN A 244 -0.36 2.59 -23.42
CA ASN A 244 0.69 1.77 -23.98
C ASN A 244 0.54 0.40 -23.31
N PRO A 245 0.46 -0.71 -24.05
CA PRO A 245 0.57 -2.05 -23.47
C PRO A 245 1.79 -2.15 -22.53
N LYS A 246 2.81 -1.31 -22.77
CA LYS A 246 3.97 -1.04 -21.91
C LYS A 246 3.67 -0.73 -20.43
N ARG A 247 2.49 -0.22 -20.03
CA ARG A 247 2.20 0.14 -18.63
C ARG A 247 1.71 -1.05 -17.78
N ALA A 248 0.94 -1.97 -18.39
CA ALA A 248 0.65 -3.27 -17.78
C ALA A 248 1.92 -4.14 -17.78
N ASP A 249 2.77 -3.96 -18.79
CA ASP A 249 4.10 -4.54 -18.85
C ASP A 249 4.98 -4.05 -17.70
N LEU A 250 5.06 -2.74 -17.44
CA LEU A 250 5.95 -2.19 -16.40
C LEU A 250 5.68 -2.73 -14.99
N HIS A 251 4.41 -2.92 -14.61
CA HIS A 251 4.07 -3.54 -13.31
C HIS A 251 4.53 -5.01 -13.24
N THR A 252 4.39 -5.74 -14.35
CA THR A 252 4.84 -7.13 -14.45
C THR A 252 6.36 -7.20 -14.41
N ILE A 253 7.02 -6.30 -15.16
CA ILE A 253 8.48 -6.14 -15.19
C ILE A 253 8.98 -5.86 -13.77
N PHE A 254 8.37 -4.91 -13.06
CA PHE A 254 8.73 -4.61 -11.68
C PHE A 254 8.59 -5.84 -10.76
N GLN A 255 7.48 -6.57 -10.86
CA GLN A 255 7.29 -7.81 -10.09
C GLN A 255 8.33 -8.88 -10.45
N THR A 256 8.68 -9.03 -11.73
CA THR A 256 9.74 -9.95 -12.15
C THR A 256 11.12 -9.51 -11.69
N THR A 257 11.43 -8.21 -11.67
CA THR A 257 12.69 -7.68 -11.13
C THR A 257 12.79 -7.98 -9.64
N VAL A 258 11.70 -7.81 -8.89
CA VAL A 258 11.67 -8.15 -7.45
C VAL A 258 11.80 -9.66 -7.24
N LEU A 259 11.20 -10.49 -8.09
CA LEU A 259 11.40 -11.95 -8.03
C LEU A 259 12.88 -12.32 -8.24
N ILE A 260 13.55 -11.71 -9.22
CA ILE A 260 14.99 -11.91 -9.47
C ILE A 260 15.82 -11.43 -8.27
N LEU A 261 15.46 -10.30 -7.67
CA LEU A 261 16.13 -9.80 -6.46
C LEU A 261 15.96 -10.76 -5.28
N LEU A 262 14.74 -11.27 -5.06
CA LEU A 262 14.45 -12.23 -4.00
C LEU A 262 15.17 -13.56 -4.23
N SER A 263 15.23 -14.05 -5.47
CA SER A 263 15.97 -15.28 -5.79
C SER A 263 17.48 -15.08 -5.64
N ALA A 264 18.03 -13.95 -6.07
CA ALA A 264 19.44 -13.61 -5.85
C ALA A 264 19.77 -13.55 -4.35
N LEU A 265 18.92 -12.93 -3.53
CA LEU A 265 19.09 -12.87 -2.09
C LEU A 265 18.98 -14.26 -1.43
N PHE A 266 18.02 -15.08 -1.87
CA PHE A 266 17.85 -16.46 -1.40
C PHE A 266 19.09 -17.30 -1.70
N ILE A 267 19.62 -17.23 -2.92
CA ILE A 267 20.86 -17.93 -3.31
C ILE A 267 22.04 -17.42 -2.48
N LEU A 268 22.16 -16.10 -2.30
CA LEU A 268 23.24 -15.47 -1.54
C LEU A 268 23.27 -15.95 -0.08
N ILE A 269 22.12 -15.92 0.60
CA ILE A 269 22.01 -16.32 2.01
C ILE A 269 22.21 -17.83 2.16
N THR A 270 21.60 -18.63 1.27
CA THR A 270 21.77 -20.09 1.32
C THR A 270 23.23 -20.48 1.07
N TYR A 271 23.91 -19.80 0.14
CA TYR A 271 25.32 -20.01 -0.13
C TYR A 271 26.19 -19.68 1.09
N TYR A 272 25.94 -18.54 1.75
CA TYR A 272 26.66 -18.14 2.96
C TYR A 272 26.53 -19.20 4.07
N GLU A 273 25.30 -19.59 4.40
CA GLU A 273 25.03 -20.60 5.44
C GLU A 273 25.57 -22.00 5.06
N SER A 274 25.58 -22.36 3.78
CA SER A 274 26.08 -23.67 3.34
C SER A 274 27.60 -23.78 3.39
N VAL A 275 28.32 -22.68 3.10
CA VAL A 275 29.79 -22.67 3.05
C VAL A 275 30.38 -22.73 4.45
N GLU A 276 29.71 -22.15 5.44
CA GLU A 276 30.16 -22.16 6.84
C GLU A 276 30.06 -23.55 7.49
N ILE A 277 29.29 -24.49 6.92
CA ILE A 277 29.05 -25.83 7.46
C ILE A 277 30.12 -26.86 7.04
N ASP A 278 30.88 -26.63 5.95
CA ASP A 278 31.86 -27.61 5.42
C ASP A 278 33.33 -27.14 5.52
N PRO A 279 34.01 -27.32 6.67
CA PRO A 279 35.46 -27.15 6.76
C PRO A 279 36.27 -28.30 6.12
N LEU A 280 35.65 -29.23 5.37
CA LEU A 280 36.24 -30.52 5.00
C LEU A 280 36.03 -30.94 3.53
N GLN A 281 36.25 -30.05 2.55
CA GLN A 281 36.88 -30.44 1.28
C GLN A 281 37.21 -29.22 0.38
N PRO A 282 38.49 -28.99 0.02
CA PRO A 282 38.86 -27.90 -0.87
C PRO A 282 38.63 -28.31 -2.33
N SER A 283 37.49 -27.92 -2.92
CA SER A 283 37.35 -27.92 -4.38
C SER A 283 37.85 -26.60 -4.97
N SER A 284 38.98 -26.68 -5.67
CA SER A 284 39.97 -25.61 -5.90
C SER A 284 39.64 -24.55 -6.97
N SER A 285 38.39 -24.38 -7.40
CA SER A 285 38.05 -23.45 -8.49
C SER A 285 37.15 -22.27 -8.08
N SER A 286 36.62 -22.25 -6.86
CA SER A 286 35.74 -21.19 -6.33
C SER A 286 36.37 -20.37 -5.18
N ILE A 287 37.64 -20.65 -4.87
CA ILE A 287 38.29 -20.29 -3.59
C ILE A 287 38.67 -18.79 -3.50
N SER A 288 38.96 -18.10 -4.60
CA SER A 288 39.38 -16.69 -4.53
C SER A 288 38.23 -15.71 -4.29
N ILE A 289 37.03 -16.04 -4.76
CA ILE A 289 35.83 -15.20 -4.59
C ILE A 289 35.19 -15.46 -3.22
N SER A 290 35.21 -16.72 -2.73
CA SER A 290 34.65 -17.10 -1.44
C SER A 290 35.35 -16.41 -0.27
N ILE A 291 36.70 -16.42 -0.23
CA ILE A 291 37.47 -15.80 0.86
C ILE A 291 37.21 -14.29 0.95
N SER A 292 37.13 -13.58 -0.19
CA SER A 292 36.91 -12.13 -0.21
C SER A 292 35.47 -11.75 0.15
N PHE A 293 34.50 -12.57 -0.26
CA PHE A 293 33.09 -12.35 0.05
C PHE A 293 32.77 -12.68 1.51
N GLU A 294 33.30 -13.79 2.03
CA GLU A 294 33.22 -14.16 3.44
C GLU A 294 33.87 -13.10 4.31
N GLN A 295 35.07 -12.63 3.94
CA GLN A 295 35.74 -11.53 4.63
C GLN A 295 34.94 -10.21 4.56
N PHE A 296 34.13 -10.00 3.52
CA PHE A 296 33.22 -8.85 3.43
C PHE A 296 31.98 -9.03 4.31
N MET A 297 31.35 -10.22 4.33
CA MET A 297 30.19 -10.55 5.17
C MET A 297 30.54 -10.56 6.66
N ASP A 298 31.72 -11.08 7.00
CA ASP A 298 32.30 -11.12 8.33
C ASP A 298 33.06 -9.85 8.70
N SER A 299 33.21 -8.92 7.74
CA SER A 299 33.66 -7.58 8.08
C SER A 299 32.64 -7.04 9.07
N GLN A 300 33.07 -6.72 10.29
CA GLN A 300 32.24 -6.08 11.32
C GLN A 300 31.79 -4.66 10.91
N SER A 301 31.76 -4.37 9.60
CA SER A 301 31.40 -3.10 9.04
C SER A 301 29.90 -2.88 9.22
N ILE A 302 29.60 -1.74 9.83
CA ILE A 302 28.25 -1.20 10.01
C ILE A 302 27.46 -1.22 8.69
N ALA A 303 28.15 -1.03 7.57
CA ALA A 303 27.56 -0.93 6.24
C ALA A 303 26.79 -2.19 5.80
N VAL A 304 27.33 -3.38 6.07
CA VAL A 304 26.71 -4.64 5.63
C VAL A 304 25.38 -4.87 6.34
N SER A 305 25.33 -4.69 7.67
CA SER A 305 24.08 -4.82 8.44
C SER A 305 23.01 -3.81 7.99
N ILE A 306 23.40 -2.57 7.71
CA ILE A 306 22.48 -1.54 7.20
C ILE A 306 21.97 -1.92 5.81
N LEU A 307 22.83 -2.43 4.91
CA LEU A 307 22.45 -2.85 3.56
C LEU A 307 21.41 -3.97 3.62
N PHE A 308 21.67 -5.06 4.34
CA PHE A 308 20.73 -6.19 4.43
C PHE A 308 19.39 -5.78 5.07
N THR A 309 19.43 -4.93 6.10
CA THR A 309 18.20 -4.42 6.73
C THR A 309 17.42 -3.49 5.81
N SER A 310 18.11 -2.65 5.03
CA SER A 310 17.47 -1.78 4.05
C SER A 310 16.77 -2.58 2.95
N LEU A 311 17.39 -3.66 2.47
CA LEU A 311 16.78 -4.59 1.52
C LEU A 311 15.54 -5.26 2.12
N ALA A 312 15.60 -5.70 3.37
CA ALA A 312 14.46 -6.26 4.09
C ALA A 312 13.27 -5.29 4.17
N VAL A 313 13.54 -4.02 4.44
CA VAL A 313 12.52 -2.97 4.50
C VAL A 313 11.92 -2.72 3.11
N CYS A 314 12.74 -2.72 2.05
CA CYS A 314 12.25 -2.64 0.67
C CYS A 314 11.34 -3.82 0.31
N ILE A 315 11.69 -5.05 0.72
CA ILE A 315 10.86 -6.25 0.55
C ILE A 315 9.52 -6.07 1.27
N THR A 316 9.53 -5.53 2.49
CA THR A 316 8.31 -5.25 3.26
C THR A 316 7.37 -4.28 2.53
N LEU A 317 7.90 -3.16 2.03
CA LEU A 317 7.12 -2.17 1.27
C LEU A 317 6.56 -2.76 -0.02
N PHE A 318 7.32 -3.64 -0.68
CA PHE A 318 6.86 -4.36 -1.87
C PHE A 318 5.66 -5.26 -1.55
N TRP A 319 5.71 -6.02 -0.45
CA TRP A 319 4.59 -6.88 -0.06
C TRP A 319 3.34 -6.09 0.32
N ASP A 320 3.47 -4.95 1.00
CA ASP A 320 2.33 -4.05 1.26
C ASP A 320 1.71 -3.55 -0.05
N TYR A 321 2.55 -3.17 -1.02
CA TYR A 321 2.10 -2.76 -2.34
C TYR A 321 1.39 -3.89 -3.10
N LEU A 322 1.98 -5.10 -3.10
CA LEU A 322 1.40 -6.27 -3.76
C LEU A 322 0.08 -6.68 -3.10
N PHE A 323 0.02 -6.67 -1.77
CA PHE A 323 -1.19 -6.95 -1.01
C PHE A 323 -2.31 -5.97 -1.40
N SER A 324 -2.04 -4.66 -1.35
CA SER A 324 -3.01 -3.62 -1.73
C SER A 324 -3.57 -3.80 -3.15
N GLN A 325 -2.75 -4.20 -4.12
CA GLN A 325 -3.21 -4.47 -5.49
C GLN A 325 -4.00 -5.80 -5.60
N SER A 326 -3.51 -6.86 -4.95
CA SER A 326 -4.09 -8.21 -5.05
C SER A 326 -5.46 -8.31 -4.39
N ILE A 327 -5.65 -7.65 -3.23
CA ILE A 327 -6.88 -7.78 -2.46
C ILE A 327 -8.04 -7.04 -3.12
N VAL A 328 -7.78 -5.85 -3.66
CA VAL A 328 -8.79 -5.09 -4.39
C VAL A 328 -9.24 -5.88 -5.62
N THR A 329 -8.31 -6.31 -6.46
CA THR A 329 -8.65 -7.09 -7.66
C THR A 329 -9.43 -8.36 -7.31
N THR A 330 -8.92 -9.18 -6.39
CA THR A 330 -9.56 -10.45 -6.00
C THR A 330 -10.95 -10.22 -5.39
N PHE A 331 -11.12 -9.18 -4.58
CA PHE A 331 -12.40 -8.80 -4.00
C PHE A 331 -13.44 -8.52 -5.09
N TRP A 332 -13.10 -7.71 -6.10
CA TRP A 332 -14.02 -7.36 -7.18
C TRP A 332 -14.31 -8.52 -8.13
N TRP A 333 -13.31 -9.35 -8.42
CA TRP A 333 -13.53 -10.61 -9.13
C TRP A 333 -14.50 -11.52 -8.39
N ARG A 334 -14.39 -11.59 -7.05
CA ARG A 334 -15.33 -12.37 -6.26
C ARG A 334 -16.72 -11.72 -6.29
N PHE A 335 -16.81 -10.42 -6.06
CA PHE A 335 -18.04 -9.64 -6.08
C PHE A 335 -18.87 -9.94 -7.34
N ASP A 336 -18.26 -9.83 -8.52
CA ASP A 336 -18.89 -10.15 -9.81
C ASP A 336 -19.40 -11.60 -9.88
N SER A 337 -18.60 -12.56 -9.40
CA SER A 337 -18.98 -13.98 -9.38
C SER A 337 -20.03 -14.36 -8.31
N THR A 338 -20.14 -13.60 -7.21
CA THR A 338 -20.93 -13.95 -6.01
C THR A 338 -22.26 -13.23 -5.88
N VAL A 339 -22.62 -12.33 -6.80
CA VAL A 339 -23.97 -11.74 -6.90
C VAL A 339 -25.07 -12.82 -6.83
N TYR A 340 -24.73 -14.08 -7.11
CA TYR A 340 -25.65 -15.22 -7.13
C TYR A 340 -25.69 -16.14 -5.88
N LEU A 341 -24.75 -16.04 -4.91
CA LEU A 341 -24.54 -17.18 -3.97
C LEU A 341 -24.43 -16.88 -2.46
N THR A 342 -24.44 -15.62 -2.00
CA THR A 342 -24.31 -15.29 -0.56
C THR A 342 -25.42 -14.38 -0.07
N SER A 343 -25.79 -14.47 1.20
CA SER A 343 -26.77 -13.60 1.87
C SER A 343 -26.44 -12.12 1.57
N ARG A 344 -27.34 -11.44 0.84
CA ARG A 344 -27.14 -10.07 0.34
C ARG A 344 -26.82 -9.06 1.46
N ALA A 345 -27.23 -9.34 2.70
CA ALA A 345 -26.99 -8.49 3.86
C ALA A 345 -25.53 -8.47 4.33
N ASP A 346 -24.84 -9.62 4.31
CA ASP A 346 -23.44 -9.71 4.76
C ASP A 346 -22.48 -9.01 3.79
N MET A 347 -22.86 -8.96 2.51
CA MET A 347 -22.11 -8.30 1.44
C MET A 347 -22.17 -6.77 1.55
N MET A 348 -23.23 -6.21 2.14
CA MET A 348 -23.45 -4.76 2.27
C MET A 348 -22.55 -4.10 3.32
N GLN A 349 -22.09 -4.85 4.33
CA GLN A 349 -21.19 -4.34 5.38
C GLN A 349 -19.70 -4.60 5.07
N PHE A 350 -19.40 -5.34 4.00
CA PHE A 350 -18.04 -5.77 3.72
C PHE A 350 -17.20 -4.63 3.13
N SER A 351 -16.25 -4.13 3.93
CA SER A 351 -15.24 -3.15 3.51
C SER A 351 -13.96 -3.88 3.08
N PRO A 352 -13.31 -3.47 1.96
CA PRO A 352 -12.01 -4.00 1.59
C PRO A 352 -11.03 -3.79 2.75
N PRO A 353 -10.19 -4.79 3.05
CA PRO A 353 -9.24 -4.69 4.14
C PRO A 353 -8.16 -3.66 3.81
N ILE A 354 -7.89 -2.79 4.77
CA ILE A 354 -6.92 -1.69 4.62
C ILE A 354 -5.50 -2.15 5.02
N THR A 355 -5.43 -3.14 5.91
CA THR A 355 -4.16 -3.66 6.45
C THR A 355 -4.00 -5.14 6.11
N VAL A 356 -2.75 -5.60 6.09
CA VAL A 356 -2.42 -7.00 5.80
C VAL A 356 -2.99 -7.95 6.85
N PHE A 357 -3.05 -7.52 8.12
CA PHE A 357 -3.61 -8.31 9.23
C PHE A 357 -5.12 -8.51 9.08
N ASP A 358 -5.88 -7.43 8.87
CA ASP A 358 -7.33 -7.52 8.59
C ASP A 358 -7.60 -8.31 7.29
N GLY A 359 -6.73 -8.11 6.30
CA GLY A 359 -6.74 -8.84 5.04
C GLY A 359 -6.62 -10.33 5.20
N PHE A 360 -5.68 -10.80 6.02
CA PHE A 360 -5.48 -12.23 6.27
C PHE A 360 -6.74 -12.86 6.89
N VAL A 361 -7.29 -12.23 7.92
CA VAL A 361 -8.49 -12.72 8.62
C VAL A 361 -9.68 -12.78 7.66
N LYS A 362 -10.02 -11.66 7.00
CA LYS A 362 -11.14 -11.59 6.06
C LYS A 362 -10.97 -12.51 4.86
N SER A 363 -9.77 -12.55 4.27
CA SER A 363 -9.48 -13.40 3.11
C SER A 363 -9.60 -14.88 3.45
N THR A 364 -9.20 -15.28 4.66
CA THR A 364 -9.36 -16.65 5.16
C THR A 364 -10.84 -17.00 5.31
N PHE A 365 -11.63 -16.11 5.91
CA PHE A 365 -13.07 -16.31 6.05
C PHE A 365 -13.80 -16.39 4.69
N LEU A 366 -13.35 -15.64 3.69
CA LEU A 366 -13.92 -15.66 2.34
C LEU A 366 -13.33 -16.75 1.42
N ALA A 367 -12.44 -17.60 1.95
CA ALA A 367 -11.73 -18.65 1.22
C ALA A 367 -11.01 -18.15 -0.05
N LEU A 368 -10.49 -16.92 -0.03
CA LEU A 368 -9.75 -16.32 -1.14
C LEU A 368 -8.28 -16.76 -1.07
N VAL A 369 -7.96 -17.91 -1.66
CA VAL A 369 -6.65 -18.58 -1.52
C VAL A 369 -5.47 -17.66 -1.90
N VAL A 370 -5.54 -17.01 -3.06
CA VAL A 370 -4.45 -16.15 -3.58
C VAL A 370 -4.20 -14.97 -2.63
N SER A 371 -5.25 -14.26 -2.24
CA SER A 371 -5.14 -13.13 -1.31
C SER A 371 -4.68 -13.54 0.07
N THR A 372 -5.04 -14.75 0.53
CA THR A 372 -4.62 -15.27 1.85
C THR A 372 -3.13 -15.56 1.85
N LEU A 373 -2.60 -16.17 0.79
CA LEU A 373 -1.18 -16.46 0.64
C LEU A 373 -0.35 -15.16 0.57
N VAL A 374 -0.83 -14.16 -0.20
CA VAL A 374 -0.18 -12.85 -0.30
C VAL A 374 -0.25 -12.10 1.04
N ALA A 375 -1.36 -12.16 1.77
CA ALA A 375 -1.48 -11.56 3.09
C ALA A 375 -0.54 -12.22 4.11
N LEU A 376 -0.44 -13.55 4.11
CA LEU A 376 0.49 -14.27 4.97
C LEU A 376 1.95 -13.91 4.65
N ALA A 377 2.30 -13.81 3.37
CA ALA A 377 3.63 -13.34 2.95
C ALA A 377 3.89 -11.90 3.42
N GLY A 378 2.90 -11.01 3.35
CA GLY A 378 3.00 -9.66 3.88
C GLY A 378 3.20 -9.61 5.40
N ILE A 379 2.53 -10.48 6.16
CA ILE A 379 2.72 -10.59 7.62
C ILE A 379 4.15 -11.08 7.92
N LEU A 380 4.61 -12.14 7.26
CA LEU A 380 5.97 -12.66 7.42
C LEU A 380 7.02 -11.61 7.02
N SER A 381 6.74 -10.78 6.00
CA SER A 381 7.64 -9.71 5.57
C SER A 381 7.95 -8.70 6.68
N LYS A 382 7.01 -8.44 7.60
CA LYS A 382 7.22 -7.53 8.74
C LYS A 382 8.33 -8.01 9.68
N GLY A 383 8.59 -9.32 9.73
CA GLY A 383 9.65 -9.92 10.54
C GLY A 383 11.02 -9.96 9.86
N ILE A 384 11.10 -9.85 8.53
CA ILE A 384 12.36 -9.98 7.78
C ILE A 384 13.42 -8.95 8.20
N PRO A 385 13.12 -7.66 8.44
CA PRO A 385 14.14 -6.71 8.87
C PRO A 385 14.81 -7.09 10.19
N ILE A 386 14.10 -7.80 11.07
CA ILE A 386 14.67 -8.32 12.32
C ILE A 386 15.62 -9.47 12.01
N LEU A 387 15.18 -10.44 11.21
CA LEU A 387 15.99 -11.62 10.89
C LEU A 387 17.24 -11.26 10.08
N MET A 388 17.11 -10.41 9.07
CA MET A 388 18.22 -9.99 8.22
C MET A 388 19.26 -9.12 8.95
N ALA A 389 18.87 -8.45 10.03
CA ALA A 389 19.81 -7.73 10.89
C ALA A 389 20.79 -8.67 11.62
N HIS A 390 20.42 -9.94 11.80
CA HIS A 390 21.19 -10.96 12.52
C HIS A 390 21.98 -11.92 11.61
N ILE A 391 21.90 -11.74 10.28
CA ILE A 391 22.63 -12.55 9.29
C ILE A 391 24.14 -12.29 9.31
N PRO A 392 24.67 -11.04 9.25
CA PRO A 392 26.12 -10.88 9.28
C PRO A 392 26.66 -11.35 10.63
N PHE A 393 27.56 -12.35 10.62
CA PHE A 393 28.05 -12.96 11.84
C PHE A 393 28.79 -11.92 12.70
N ARG A 394 28.29 -11.72 13.93
CA ARG A 394 28.96 -10.87 14.92
C ARG A 394 29.54 -11.75 16.01
N ARG A 395 30.79 -11.50 16.40
CA ARG A 395 31.54 -12.31 17.39
C ARG A 395 30.86 -12.50 18.76
N TYR A 396 29.81 -11.73 19.05
CA TYR A 396 29.05 -11.80 20.29
C TYR A 396 27.73 -12.59 20.18
N GLN A 397 27.35 -13.02 18.98
CA GLN A 397 26.12 -13.76 18.74
C GLN A 397 26.34 -15.25 19.03
N THR A 398 25.40 -15.89 19.71
CA THR A 398 25.46 -17.34 19.89
C THR A 398 25.27 -18.02 18.54
N TRP A 399 26.14 -18.99 18.23
CA TRP A 399 26.11 -19.77 16.99
C TRP A 399 24.71 -20.31 16.68
N GLY A 400 24.02 -20.83 17.70
CA GLY A 400 22.65 -21.34 17.54
C GLY A 400 21.61 -20.29 17.16
N LEU A 401 21.77 -19.03 17.61
CA LEU A 401 20.86 -17.95 17.23
C LEU A 401 21.09 -17.55 15.77
N HIS A 402 22.35 -17.44 15.36
CA HIS A 402 22.72 -17.15 13.97
C HIS A 402 22.13 -18.20 13.01
N LEU A 403 22.41 -19.48 13.29
CA LEU A 403 21.89 -20.61 12.51
C LEU A 403 20.35 -20.61 12.42
N ALA A 404 19.66 -20.42 13.56
CA ALA A 404 18.20 -20.35 13.56
C ALA A 404 17.68 -19.16 12.72
N THR A 405 18.29 -17.99 12.83
CA THR A 405 17.88 -16.81 12.05
C THR A 405 18.18 -16.94 10.54
N GLY A 406 19.29 -17.59 10.18
CA GLY A 406 19.66 -17.88 8.79
C GLY A 406 18.62 -18.77 8.12
N TRP A 407 18.40 -19.97 8.67
CA TRP A 407 17.45 -20.94 8.12
C TRP A 407 15.99 -20.46 8.13
N THR A 408 15.57 -19.71 9.16
CA THR A 408 14.23 -19.09 9.16
C THR A 408 14.09 -18.03 8.07
N THR A 409 15.13 -17.22 7.82
CA THR A 409 15.12 -16.26 6.71
C THR A 409 15.04 -16.97 5.36
N VAL A 410 15.83 -18.02 5.16
CA VAL A 410 15.80 -18.85 3.95
C VAL A 410 14.40 -19.43 3.73
N GLY A 411 13.77 -19.98 4.77
CA GLY A 411 12.41 -20.52 4.70
C GLY A 411 11.36 -19.46 4.31
N ILE A 412 11.43 -18.27 4.92
CA ILE A 412 10.52 -17.16 4.61
C ILE A 412 10.73 -16.65 3.18
N LEU A 413 11.98 -16.48 2.74
CA LEU A 413 12.30 -16.07 1.37
C LEU A 413 11.84 -17.11 0.34
N GLY A 414 12.04 -18.40 0.62
CA GLY A 414 11.55 -19.49 -0.21
C GLY A 414 10.02 -19.46 -0.36
N TYR A 415 9.29 -19.29 0.75
CA TYR A 415 7.83 -19.11 0.73
C TYR A 415 7.42 -17.88 -0.10
N MET A 416 8.10 -16.75 0.07
CA MET A 416 7.84 -15.53 -0.70
C MET A 416 8.05 -15.70 -2.20
N ILE A 417 9.13 -16.39 -2.60
CA ILE A 417 9.42 -16.70 -4.01
C ILE A 417 8.30 -17.58 -4.59
N LEU A 418 7.86 -18.60 -3.86
CA LEU A 418 6.76 -19.47 -4.30
C LEU A 418 5.45 -18.69 -4.47
N VAL A 419 5.08 -17.84 -3.52
CA VAL A 419 3.84 -17.04 -3.59
C VAL A 419 3.92 -16.04 -4.74
N LEU A 420 5.04 -15.33 -4.90
CA LEU A 420 5.19 -14.35 -5.98
C LEU A 420 5.23 -15.04 -7.36
N GLY A 421 5.91 -16.18 -7.47
CA GLY A 421 5.93 -17.01 -8.67
C GLY A 421 4.53 -17.52 -9.03
N ALA A 422 3.80 -18.08 -8.07
CA ALA A 422 2.42 -18.53 -8.26
C ALA A 422 1.50 -17.37 -8.68
N TYR A 423 1.62 -16.21 -8.04
CA TYR A 423 0.87 -15.01 -8.40
C TYR A 423 1.15 -14.58 -9.84
N LEU A 424 2.40 -14.54 -10.27
CA LEU A 424 2.77 -14.23 -11.65
C LEU A 424 2.21 -15.24 -12.65
N VAL A 425 2.24 -16.54 -12.31
CA VAL A 425 1.62 -17.58 -13.15
C VAL A 425 0.13 -17.34 -13.30
N VAL A 426 -0.60 -17.05 -12.22
CA VAL A 426 -2.03 -16.72 -12.26
C VAL A 426 -2.28 -15.50 -13.16
N VAL A 427 -1.51 -14.43 -13.00
CA VAL A 427 -1.65 -13.21 -13.84
C VAL A 427 -1.37 -13.50 -15.31
N ILE A 428 -0.34 -14.30 -15.63
CA ILE A 428 0.00 -14.68 -17.01
C ILE A 428 -1.10 -15.57 -17.61
N VAL A 429 -1.62 -16.53 -16.84
CA VAL A 429 -2.71 -17.42 -17.28
C VAL A 429 -3.99 -16.63 -17.51
N ASP A 430 -4.34 -15.70 -16.62
CA ASP A 430 -5.52 -14.83 -16.77
C ASP A 430 -5.39 -13.93 -18.02
N ARG A 431 -4.18 -13.41 -18.31
CA ARG A 431 -3.90 -12.70 -19.57
C ARG A 431 -4.10 -13.59 -20.79
N LYS A 432 -3.58 -14.83 -20.76
CA LYS A 432 -3.72 -15.78 -21.88
C LYS A 432 -5.18 -16.18 -22.11
N LYS A 433 -5.96 -16.35 -21.04
CA LYS A 433 -7.39 -16.70 -21.11
C LYS A 433 -8.29 -15.54 -21.58
N LYS A 434 -7.74 -14.35 -21.87
CA LYS A 434 -8.50 -13.14 -22.19
C LYS A 434 -9.64 -12.88 -21.20
N ARG A 435 -9.42 -13.21 -19.92
CA ARG A 435 -10.39 -12.84 -18.88
C ARG A 435 -10.48 -11.32 -18.90
N LYS A 436 -11.70 -10.80 -19.05
CA LYS A 436 -11.96 -9.36 -19.10
C LYS A 436 -11.30 -8.72 -17.89
N GLN A 437 -10.27 -7.92 -18.13
CA GLN A 437 -9.64 -7.16 -17.07
C GLN A 437 -10.66 -6.15 -16.56
N LEU A 438 -10.70 -5.97 -15.25
CA LEU A 438 -11.50 -4.94 -14.60
C LEU A 438 -11.31 -3.60 -15.35
N PRO A 439 -12.36 -3.06 -16.00
CA PRO A 439 -12.26 -1.90 -16.89
C PRO A 439 -11.72 -0.65 -16.18
N VAL A 440 -12.05 -0.51 -14.90
CA VAL A 440 -11.64 0.58 -14.02
C VAL A 440 -11.01 0.02 -12.75
N ARG A 441 -9.95 0.65 -12.22
CA ARG A 441 -9.43 0.25 -10.90
C ARG A 441 -10.37 0.77 -9.80
N PRO A 442 -10.89 -0.07 -8.90
CA PRO A 442 -11.78 0.35 -7.82
C PRO A 442 -11.03 0.86 -6.59
N ASP A 443 -9.77 1.27 -6.76
CA ASP A 443 -8.92 1.87 -5.72
C ASP A 443 -9.39 3.30 -5.33
N CYS A 444 -10.39 3.84 -6.03
CA CYS A 444 -10.97 5.16 -5.80
C CYS A 444 -12.51 5.10 -5.73
N ILE A 445 -13.13 6.11 -5.12
CA ILE A 445 -14.59 6.19 -4.94
C ILE A 445 -15.31 6.15 -6.30
N ALA A 446 -14.78 6.84 -7.32
CA ALA A 446 -15.38 6.86 -8.65
C ALA A 446 -15.37 5.47 -9.29
N GLY A 447 -14.26 4.73 -9.15
CA GLY A 447 -14.16 3.37 -9.65
C GLY A 447 -15.13 2.44 -8.95
N LEU A 448 -15.36 2.62 -7.65
CA LEU A 448 -16.34 1.85 -6.90
C LEU A 448 -17.77 2.08 -7.38
N VAL A 449 -18.16 3.34 -7.49
CA VAL A 449 -19.52 3.71 -7.94
C VAL A 449 -19.73 3.27 -9.39
N TYR A 450 -18.69 3.32 -10.24
CA TYR A 450 -18.75 2.81 -11.60
C TYR A 450 -19.14 1.32 -11.65
N TYR A 451 -18.53 0.47 -10.83
CA TYR A 451 -18.91 -0.96 -10.77
C TYR A 451 -20.34 -1.16 -10.29
N LEU A 452 -20.79 -0.37 -9.31
CA LEU A 452 -22.17 -0.43 -8.86
C LEU A 452 -23.17 -0.03 -9.95
N THR A 453 -22.80 0.91 -10.84
CA THR A 453 -23.68 1.39 -11.92
C THR A 453 -23.75 0.47 -13.14
N CYS A 454 -22.69 -0.30 -13.43
CA CYS A 454 -22.53 -0.99 -14.72
C CYS A 454 -22.81 -2.50 -14.70
N ASP A 455 -22.49 -3.22 -13.60
CA ASP A 455 -22.56 -4.69 -13.54
C ASP A 455 -23.37 -5.15 -12.31
N GLY A 456 -24.64 -5.56 -12.48
CA GLY A 456 -25.48 -6.21 -11.45
C GLY A 456 -25.73 -5.43 -10.14
N GLY A 457 -25.00 -4.36 -9.89
CA GLY A 457 -25.00 -3.56 -8.67
C GLY A 457 -26.25 -2.70 -8.54
N GLU A 458 -26.94 -2.38 -9.64
CA GLU A 458 -28.24 -1.72 -9.59
C GLU A 458 -29.26 -2.53 -8.78
N GLU A 459 -29.21 -3.87 -8.82
CA GLU A 459 -30.09 -4.71 -8.01
C GLU A 459 -29.72 -4.66 -6.52
N VAL A 460 -28.43 -4.68 -6.21
CA VAL A 460 -27.90 -4.57 -4.84
C VAL A 460 -28.27 -3.22 -4.22
N VAL A 461 -28.12 -2.14 -5.00
CA VAL A 461 -28.52 -0.80 -4.60
C VAL A 461 -30.03 -0.69 -4.42
N ARG A 462 -30.82 -1.25 -5.35
CA ARG A 462 -32.29 -1.24 -5.27
C ARG A 462 -32.79 -2.01 -4.05
N ASP A 463 -32.17 -3.13 -3.71
CA ASP A 463 -32.51 -3.90 -2.52
C ASP A 463 -32.10 -3.19 -1.23
N PHE A 464 -30.94 -2.51 -1.22
CA PHE A 464 -30.54 -1.66 -0.11
C PHE A 464 -31.53 -0.51 0.11
N GLN A 465 -31.98 0.14 -0.96
CA GLN A 465 -33.00 1.19 -0.87
C GLN A 465 -34.34 0.66 -0.35
N LYS A 466 -34.72 -0.57 -0.68
CA LYS A 466 -35.92 -1.21 -0.11
C LYS A 466 -35.74 -1.46 1.39
N GLN A 467 -34.57 -1.94 1.81
CA GLN A 467 -34.27 -2.17 3.23
C GLN A 467 -34.19 -0.87 4.05
N GLN A 468 -33.74 0.25 3.47
CA GLN A 468 -33.77 1.55 4.15
C GLN A 468 -35.18 2.16 4.29
N ARG A 469 -36.14 1.71 3.48
CA ARG A 469 -37.54 2.21 3.50
C ARG A 469 -38.46 1.38 4.41
N LEU A 470 -38.02 0.21 4.84
CA LEU A 470 -38.64 -0.64 5.86
C LEU A 470 -38.12 -0.22 7.24
#